data_AF-A0A3D4FCM4-F1
#
_entry.id   AF-A0A3D4FCM4-F1
#
_cell.length_a   1.000
_cell.length_b   1.000
_cell.length_c   1.000
_cell.angle_alpha   90.00
_cell.angle_beta   90.00
_cell.angle_gamma   90.00
#
_symmetry.space_group_name_H-M   'P 1'
#
loop_
_entity.id
_entity.type
_entity.pdbx_description
1 polymer ?
#
loop_
_entity_poly.entity_id
_entity_poly.type
_entity_poly.pdbx_seq_one_letter_code
_entity_poly.pdbx_strand_id
1 'polypeptide(L)'
;MSVNWGGRLMEGAQAEDPNTDWGAVDPTQNNVPGYSNLLPNEKSIDPFPSARNNNWFLLTVGCRRGITFLEEQPEVDADSIGVFGHSMGGRLTGLVAGTDRRVKAASPSVGGSGFLQTDFWGIPGSARRVRGDVDLFQRTIAGQVYLAEVHCPMLFLSASNDFNAPMDFVERGMKLVPHPNKRITHAVHLNHRFTPEAEVARPLWLDAHLQRRLPFPQSPEAELVLTGEDGIPVYRVKPDTSRPIEKVHIYYGYERDPRNRFWTDARATTQEGVWEAPCPLLDLEEPLFAFANVHYKLAEHERQSGDPDHFILSVADAAYPEELQAAKVKATEGVHREMDDFSRGFHDWYTLNIRNPHHWLISTRKLVDPRWEAPRGTALSLEIETTHANNILSVELKTDTWRSYTGRKAETWSALVSLNKTGRQKVEL
;
A
#
# COMPACT_ATOMS: atom_id res chain seq x y z
N MET A 1 16.68 9.54 21.07
CA MET A 1 16.85 10.59 20.04
C MET A 1 15.61 10.66 19.17
N SER A 2 14.95 11.82 19.07
CA SER A 2 13.86 12.03 18.11
C SER A 2 14.40 12.65 16.82
N VAL A 3 14.02 12.08 15.68
CA VAL A 3 14.25 12.70 14.36
C VAL A 3 13.42 13.99 14.22
N ASN A 4 12.37 14.15 15.04
CA ASN A 4 11.55 15.34 15.16
C ASN A 4 11.06 15.94 13.81
N TRP A 5 10.65 15.09 12.87
CA TRP A 5 10.16 15.53 11.57
C TRP A 5 8.86 16.36 11.66
N GLY A 6 8.06 16.16 12.70
CA GLY A 6 6.83 16.91 12.95
C GLY A 6 7.06 18.27 13.62
N GLY A 7 8.29 18.61 14.00
CA GLY A 7 8.60 19.84 14.74
C GLY A 7 7.96 19.89 16.13
N ARG A 8 7.73 18.72 16.76
CA ARG A 8 7.11 18.57 18.07
C ARG A 8 8.04 17.83 19.03
N LEU A 9 7.99 18.23 20.30
CA LEU A 9 8.65 17.46 21.36
C LEU A 9 8.09 16.03 21.39
N MET A 10 8.91 15.06 21.82
CA MET A 10 8.39 13.72 22.08
C MET A 10 7.32 13.80 23.18
N GLU A 11 6.32 12.92 23.10
CA GLU A 11 5.33 12.81 24.15
C GLU A 11 6.02 12.51 25.49
N GLY A 12 5.71 13.31 26.51
CA GLY A 12 6.34 13.20 27.83
C GLY A 12 7.74 13.81 27.97
N ALA A 13 8.31 14.36 26.89
CA ALA A 13 9.62 15.02 26.97
C ALA A 13 9.58 16.22 27.90
N GLN A 14 10.56 16.29 28.80
CA GLN A 14 10.80 17.45 29.65
C GLN A 14 11.62 18.51 28.89
N ALA A 15 11.65 19.74 29.40
CA ALA A 15 12.32 20.85 28.72
C ALA A 15 13.83 20.65 28.60
N GLU A 16 14.41 19.93 29.55
CA GLU A 16 15.82 19.58 29.66
C GLU A 16 16.22 18.31 28.91
N ASP A 17 15.26 17.55 28.37
CA ASP A 17 15.56 16.33 27.65
C ASP A 17 16.34 16.63 26.37
N PRO A 18 17.43 15.88 26.09
CA PRO A 18 18.22 16.09 24.89
C PRO A 18 17.39 15.78 23.63
N ASN A 19 17.29 16.76 22.74
CA ASN A 19 16.63 16.62 21.45
C ASN A 19 17.58 16.99 20.30
N THR A 20 17.22 16.60 19.08
CA THR A 20 18.00 17.00 17.89
C THR A 20 17.89 18.50 17.70
N ASP A 21 18.99 19.21 17.97
CA ASP A 21 19.15 20.60 17.58
C ASP A 21 19.57 20.66 16.11
N TRP A 22 18.70 21.21 15.28
CA TRP A 22 18.93 21.39 13.84
C TRP A 22 19.67 22.71 13.54
N GLY A 23 19.88 23.57 14.53
CA GLY A 23 20.54 24.86 14.37
C GLY A 23 19.82 25.76 13.36
N ALA A 24 20.53 26.16 12.31
CA ALA A 24 20.00 27.07 11.30
C ALA A 24 19.05 26.40 10.29
N VAL A 25 19.08 25.07 10.15
CA VAL A 25 18.23 24.35 9.18
C VAL A 25 16.92 23.89 9.82
N ASP A 26 15.88 23.72 9.00
CA ASP A 26 14.59 23.20 9.43
C ASP A 26 14.13 22.06 8.49
N PRO A 27 14.37 20.79 8.85
CA PRO A 27 13.92 19.66 8.05
C PRO A 27 12.50 19.20 8.40
N THR A 28 11.77 19.95 9.23
CA THR A 28 10.46 19.54 9.74
C THR A 28 9.33 19.84 8.76
N GLN A 29 8.13 19.39 9.08
CA GLN A 29 6.92 19.76 8.34
C GLN A 29 6.58 21.25 8.42
N ASN A 30 7.20 22.03 9.30
CA ASN A 30 7.00 23.49 9.29
C ASN A 30 7.66 24.13 8.07
N ASN A 31 8.70 23.51 7.51
CA ASN A 31 9.33 23.87 6.25
C ASN A 31 8.81 23.00 5.10
N VAL A 32 7.48 22.97 4.89
CA VAL A 32 6.80 22.13 3.89
C VAL A 32 7.43 22.16 2.48
N PRO A 33 7.91 23.30 1.94
CA PRO A 33 8.54 23.31 0.63
C PRO A 33 9.69 22.30 0.50
N GLY A 34 10.42 22.01 1.57
CA GLY A 34 11.68 21.25 1.56
C GLY A 34 11.60 19.78 1.16
N TYR A 35 10.42 19.14 1.12
CA TYR A 35 10.32 17.70 0.82
C TYR A 35 10.35 17.36 -0.68
N SER A 36 9.89 18.27 -1.54
CA SER A 36 9.91 18.14 -3.01
C SER A 36 10.59 19.35 -3.65
N ASN A 37 11.66 19.83 -3.02
CA ASN A 37 12.42 21.00 -3.44
C ASN A 37 13.92 20.75 -3.31
N LEU A 38 14.68 21.31 -4.24
CA LEU A 38 16.15 21.37 -4.19
C LEU A 38 16.66 22.81 -4.11
N LEU A 39 15.80 23.81 -4.34
CA LEU A 39 16.18 25.22 -4.33
C LEU A 39 16.50 25.70 -2.91
N PRO A 40 17.46 26.63 -2.76
CA PRO A 40 17.83 27.18 -1.46
C PRO A 40 16.70 28.02 -0.83
N ASN A 41 16.69 28.07 0.50
CA ASN A 41 15.95 29.02 1.32
C ASN A 41 16.72 29.33 2.63
N GLU A 42 16.19 30.23 3.47
CA GLU A 42 16.82 30.64 4.73
C GLU A 42 17.05 29.51 5.76
N LYS A 43 16.41 28.36 5.56
CA LYS A 43 16.47 27.16 6.42
C LYS A 43 17.13 25.96 5.72
N SER A 44 17.86 26.21 4.63
CA SER A 44 18.56 25.19 3.83
C SER A 44 20.07 25.24 4.03
N ILE A 45 20.78 24.17 3.65
CA ILE A 45 22.24 24.06 3.85
C ILE A 45 23.01 24.89 2.82
N ASP A 46 22.75 24.66 1.54
CA ASP A 46 23.56 25.18 0.44
C ASP A 46 22.85 26.38 -0.20
N PRO A 47 23.57 27.46 -0.57
CA PRO A 47 22.97 28.65 -1.18
C PRO A 47 22.64 28.49 -2.68
N PHE A 48 22.69 27.27 -3.21
CA PHE A 48 22.43 26.91 -4.60
C PHE A 48 21.60 25.62 -4.68
N PRO A 49 20.98 25.28 -5.82
CA PRO A 49 20.19 24.04 -5.95
C PRO A 49 21.00 22.79 -5.58
N SER A 50 20.53 22.04 -4.58
CA SER A 50 21.29 20.91 -3.99
C SER A 50 20.36 19.88 -3.35
N ALA A 51 20.77 18.62 -3.38
CA ALA A 51 20.14 17.53 -2.63
C ALA A 51 20.13 17.79 -1.12
N ARG A 52 21.15 18.49 -0.60
CA ARG A 52 21.29 18.77 0.83
C ARG A 52 20.28 19.80 1.34
N ASN A 53 19.64 20.54 0.42
CA ASN A 53 18.53 21.44 0.74
C ASN A 53 17.19 20.70 0.92
N ASN A 54 17.15 19.41 0.59
CA ASN A 54 15.94 18.62 0.73
C ASN A 54 15.80 18.05 2.15
N ASN A 55 14.60 18.15 2.72
CA ASN A 55 14.34 17.68 4.08
C ASN A 55 14.59 16.17 4.24
N TRP A 56 14.39 15.36 3.19
CA TRP A 56 14.68 13.93 3.25
C TRP A 56 16.16 13.64 3.49
N PHE A 57 17.06 14.46 2.94
CA PHE A 57 18.51 14.31 3.18
C PHE A 57 18.83 14.51 4.65
N LEU A 58 18.38 15.64 5.21
CA LEU A 58 18.62 16.02 6.61
C LEU A 58 18.04 15.01 7.60
N LEU A 59 16.78 14.60 7.39
CA LEU A 59 16.12 13.62 8.27
C LEU A 59 16.81 12.26 8.20
N THR A 60 17.30 11.84 7.03
CA THR A 60 18.07 10.59 6.89
C THR A 60 19.37 10.65 7.69
N VAL A 61 20.09 11.78 7.64
CA VAL A 61 21.28 11.99 8.49
C VAL A 61 20.92 11.93 9.96
N GLY A 62 19.80 12.55 10.37
CA GLY A 62 19.27 12.47 11.73
C GLY A 62 19.00 11.03 12.19
N CYS A 63 18.33 10.23 11.36
CA CYS A 63 18.08 8.81 11.65
C CYS A 63 19.39 8.02 11.82
N ARG A 64 20.39 8.25 10.95
CA ARG A 64 21.70 7.56 11.02
C ARG A 64 22.51 7.92 12.26
N ARG A 65 22.39 9.16 12.75
CA ARG A 65 22.94 9.57 14.06
C ARG A 65 22.23 8.84 15.21
N GLY A 66 20.92 8.60 15.07
CA GLY A 66 20.17 7.75 15.99
C GLY A 66 20.76 6.35 16.10
N ILE A 67 21.17 5.74 14.98
CA ILE A 67 21.86 4.45 14.98
C ILE A 67 23.23 4.54 15.70
N THR A 68 24.02 5.59 15.43
CA THR A 68 25.30 5.79 16.16
C THR A 68 25.08 5.87 17.66
N PHE A 69 24.08 6.63 18.11
CA PHE A 69 23.75 6.71 19.52
C PHE A 69 23.36 5.34 20.09
N LEU A 70 22.53 4.56 19.37
CA LEU A 70 22.12 3.24 19.80
C LEU A 70 23.31 2.28 19.99
N GLU A 71 24.28 2.28 19.06
CA GLU A 71 25.47 1.42 19.16
C GLU A 71 26.37 1.75 20.37
N GLU A 72 26.29 2.97 20.89
CA GLU A 72 27.06 3.41 22.06
C GLU A 72 26.40 3.03 23.39
N GLN A 73 25.16 2.52 23.38
CA GLN A 73 24.44 2.16 24.61
C GLN A 73 24.76 0.71 25.02
N PRO A 74 25.15 0.45 26.29
CA PRO A 74 25.54 -0.89 26.74
C PRO A 74 24.39 -1.91 26.72
N GLU A 75 23.14 -1.46 26.75
CA GLU A 75 21.95 -2.31 26.66
C GLU A 75 21.54 -2.69 25.23
N VAL A 76 22.19 -2.13 24.20
CA VAL A 76 21.85 -2.37 22.78
C VAL A 76 22.82 -3.37 22.16
N ASP A 77 22.27 -4.38 21.49
CA ASP A 77 23.03 -5.21 20.57
C ASP A 77 23.21 -4.50 19.22
N ALA A 78 24.41 -3.97 18.99
CA ALA A 78 24.78 -3.26 17.76
C ALA A 78 24.68 -4.15 16.50
N ASP A 79 24.77 -5.47 16.66
CA ASP A 79 24.65 -6.43 15.55
C ASP A 79 23.20 -6.82 15.24
N SER A 80 22.22 -6.20 15.90
CA SER A 80 20.78 -6.51 15.80
C SER A 80 19.89 -5.26 15.68
N ILE A 81 20.38 -4.19 15.04
CA ILE A 81 19.60 -2.96 14.83
C ILE A 81 18.69 -3.08 13.59
N GLY A 82 17.39 -2.91 13.78
CA GLY A 82 16.40 -2.78 12.70
C GLY A 82 15.81 -1.39 12.57
N VAL A 83 15.28 -1.06 11.39
CA VAL A 83 14.53 0.18 11.15
C VAL A 83 13.18 -0.09 10.53
N PHE A 84 12.16 0.64 10.96
CA PHE A 84 10.82 0.58 10.38
C PHE A 84 10.13 1.93 10.51
N GLY A 85 9.05 2.12 9.74
CA GLY A 85 8.27 3.33 9.83
C GLY A 85 7.08 3.35 8.90
N HIS A 86 6.13 4.22 9.22
CA HIS A 86 4.90 4.42 8.47
C HIS A 86 4.90 5.74 7.71
N SER A 87 4.42 5.71 6.46
CA SER A 87 4.29 6.90 5.61
C SER A 87 5.63 7.62 5.42
N MET A 88 5.79 8.82 5.96
CA MET A 88 7.08 9.52 5.99
C MET A 88 8.19 8.69 6.66
N GLY A 89 7.87 7.98 7.73
CA GLY A 89 8.78 7.01 8.37
C GLY A 89 9.10 5.82 7.47
N GLY A 90 8.16 5.38 6.63
CA GLY A 90 8.41 4.33 5.63
C GLY A 90 9.41 4.78 4.58
N ARG A 91 9.28 6.03 4.13
CA ARG A 91 10.27 6.66 3.25
C ARG A 91 11.65 6.75 3.90
N LEU A 92 11.73 7.22 5.15
CA LEU A 92 12.99 7.27 5.90
C LEU A 92 13.59 5.89 6.12
N THR A 93 12.78 4.86 6.34
CA THR A 93 13.24 3.48 6.49
C THR A 93 14.02 3.02 5.26
N GLY A 94 13.48 3.25 4.05
CA GLY A 94 14.19 2.93 2.81
C GLY A 94 15.46 3.74 2.61
N LEU A 95 15.41 5.05 2.88
CA LEU A 95 16.57 5.96 2.80
C LEU A 95 17.72 5.52 3.72
N VAL A 96 17.41 5.19 4.97
CA VAL A 96 18.37 4.77 5.99
C VAL A 96 18.91 3.38 5.69
N ALA A 97 18.05 2.41 5.38
CA ALA A 97 18.47 1.05 5.05
C ALA A 97 19.38 0.99 3.81
N GLY A 98 19.16 1.89 2.83
CA GLY A 98 20.02 2.00 1.65
C GLY A 98 21.34 2.76 1.88
N THR A 99 21.51 3.48 2.99
CA THR A 99 22.72 4.28 3.25
C THR A 99 23.48 3.91 4.52
N ASP A 100 22.99 2.96 5.30
CA ASP A 100 23.59 2.59 6.57
C ASP A 100 23.68 1.07 6.76
N ARG A 101 24.90 0.53 6.61
CA ARG A 101 25.19 -0.92 6.66
C ARG A 101 25.00 -1.54 8.05
N ARG A 102 24.80 -0.71 9.08
CA ARG A 102 24.52 -1.16 10.44
C ARG A 102 23.10 -1.69 10.58
N VAL A 103 22.18 -1.30 9.69
CA VAL A 103 20.82 -1.85 9.64
C VAL A 103 20.87 -3.32 9.25
N LYS A 104 20.23 -4.17 10.06
CA LYS A 104 20.18 -5.63 9.88
C LYS A 104 18.83 -6.15 9.45
N ALA A 105 17.77 -5.35 9.57
CA ALA A 105 16.46 -5.59 8.97
C ALA A 105 15.71 -4.28 8.77
N ALA A 106 14.94 -4.19 7.68
CA ALA A 106 14.13 -3.01 7.37
C ALA A 106 12.66 -3.38 7.14
N SER A 107 11.74 -2.53 7.60
CA SER A 107 10.31 -2.66 7.25
C SER A 107 9.64 -1.31 6.96
N PRO A 108 9.81 -0.77 5.74
CA PRO A 108 9.10 0.42 5.30
C PRO A 108 7.60 0.12 5.14
N SER A 109 6.75 1.14 5.29
CA SER A 109 5.32 0.95 5.04
C SER A 109 4.62 2.18 4.47
N VAL A 110 3.81 1.97 3.42
CA VAL A 110 3.08 3.00 2.63
C VAL A 110 3.86 4.29 2.41
N GLY A 111 5.16 4.14 2.16
CA GLY A 111 6.10 5.23 1.94
C GLY A 111 7.43 4.70 1.44
N GLY A 112 8.10 5.46 0.57
CA GLY A 112 9.40 5.07 0.04
C GLY A 112 9.39 4.11 -1.15
N SER A 113 8.27 3.99 -1.89
CA SER A 113 8.14 3.12 -3.07
C SER A 113 9.20 3.37 -4.17
N GLY A 114 9.74 4.60 -4.24
CA GLY A 114 10.46 5.06 -5.43
C GLY A 114 9.50 5.45 -6.56
N PHE A 115 10.06 5.92 -7.67
CA PHE A 115 9.37 6.24 -8.94
C PHE A 115 8.25 7.28 -8.87
N LEU A 116 8.12 8.01 -7.76
CA LEU A 116 7.08 9.03 -7.58
C LEU A 116 7.18 10.20 -8.57
N GLN A 117 8.33 10.40 -9.20
CA GLN A 117 8.59 11.42 -10.23
C GLN A 117 8.42 10.86 -11.66
N THR A 118 7.83 9.68 -11.78
CA THR A 118 7.48 9.04 -13.06
C THR A 118 5.97 9.02 -13.20
N ASP A 119 5.47 9.16 -14.43
CA ASP A 119 4.05 9.01 -14.72
C ASP A 119 3.63 7.55 -14.53
N PHE A 120 2.39 7.34 -14.08
CA PHE A 120 1.74 6.04 -14.21
C PHE A 120 1.57 5.70 -15.68
N TRP A 121 1.59 4.40 -15.99
CA TRP A 121 1.38 3.91 -17.35
C TRP A 121 0.06 4.45 -17.91
N GLY A 122 0.10 5.01 -19.11
CA GLY A 122 -1.10 5.55 -19.75
C GLY A 122 -1.72 6.78 -19.07
N ILE A 123 -1.06 7.43 -18.10
CA ILE A 123 -1.54 8.68 -17.47
C ILE A 123 -0.45 9.77 -17.53
N PRO A 124 -0.30 10.47 -18.67
CA PRO A 124 0.66 11.57 -18.79
C PRO A 124 0.42 12.68 -17.75
N GLY A 125 1.49 13.16 -17.12
CA GLY A 125 1.45 14.25 -16.15
C GLY A 125 0.98 13.86 -14.74
N SER A 126 0.94 12.56 -14.43
CA SER A 126 0.61 12.03 -13.10
C SER A 126 1.78 12.03 -12.11
N ALA A 127 3.02 12.24 -12.58
CA ALA A 127 4.22 12.33 -11.77
C ALA A 127 4.14 13.43 -10.70
N ARG A 128 4.70 13.15 -9.52
CA ARG A 128 4.89 14.17 -8.47
C ARG A 128 5.93 15.17 -8.91
N ARG A 129 5.56 16.45 -8.80
CA ARG A 129 6.43 17.58 -9.18
C ARG A 129 7.52 17.82 -8.14
N VAL A 130 8.67 18.26 -8.63
CA VAL A 130 9.82 18.72 -7.85
C VAL A 130 10.09 20.18 -8.23
N ARG A 131 10.46 21.00 -7.25
CA ARG A 131 11.02 22.34 -7.49
C ARG A 131 12.54 22.24 -7.61
N GLY A 132 13.08 22.70 -8.74
CA GLY A 132 14.49 22.53 -9.11
C GLY A 132 14.68 21.40 -10.13
N ASP A 133 15.92 20.94 -10.28
CA ASP A 133 16.29 19.90 -11.24
C ASP A 133 15.73 18.52 -10.84
N VAL A 134 14.79 18.00 -11.63
CA VAL A 134 14.15 16.70 -11.39
C VAL A 134 15.12 15.54 -11.57
N ASP A 135 16.08 15.65 -12.48
CA ASP A 135 17.06 14.59 -12.73
C ASP A 135 18.04 14.50 -11.56
N LEU A 136 18.45 15.65 -11.02
CA LEU A 136 19.22 15.69 -9.77
C LEU A 136 18.43 15.03 -8.63
N PHE A 137 17.17 15.41 -8.44
CA PHE A 137 16.31 14.82 -7.40
C PHE A 137 16.19 13.30 -7.55
N GLN A 138 15.98 12.81 -8.76
CA GLN A 138 15.86 11.39 -9.03
C GLN A 138 17.15 10.62 -8.76
N ARG A 139 18.31 11.22 -9.01
CA ARG A 139 19.63 10.61 -8.73
C ARG A 139 20.03 10.65 -7.26
N THR A 140 19.46 11.56 -6.45
CA THR A 140 19.99 11.82 -5.09
C THR A 140 18.98 11.72 -3.96
N ILE A 141 17.66 11.79 -4.20
CA ILE A 141 16.62 11.86 -3.15
C ILE A 141 15.45 10.89 -3.37
N ALA A 142 15.19 10.51 -4.62
CA ALA A 142 14.08 9.62 -4.93
C ALA A 142 14.30 8.20 -4.39
N GLY A 143 13.24 7.52 -3.96
CA GLY A 143 13.36 6.25 -3.24
C GLY A 143 14.10 5.14 -4.00
N GLN A 144 13.99 5.10 -5.33
CA GLN A 144 14.56 4.04 -6.15
C GLN A 144 16.09 3.94 -6.05
N VAL A 145 16.81 5.07 -5.88
CA VAL A 145 18.28 5.02 -5.76
C VAL A 145 18.73 4.49 -4.40
N TYR A 146 17.89 4.58 -3.38
CA TYR A 146 18.17 4.03 -2.05
C TYR A 146 17.77 2.57 -1.95
N LEU A 147 16.63 2.18 -2.53
CA LEU A 147 16.19 0.79 -2.57
C LEU A 147 17.21 -0.11 -3.28
N ALA A 148 17.85 0.40 -4.34
CA ALA A 148 18.94 -0.30 -5.04
C ALA A 148 20.18 -0.59 -4.17
N GLU A 149 20.34 0.13 -3.06
CA GLU A 149 21.48 0.03 -2.14
C GLU A 149 21.11 -0.66 -0.80
N VAL A 150 19.91 -1.26 -0.71
CA VAL A 150 19.48 -1.99 0.49
C VAL A 150 20.09 -3.40 0.52
N HIS A 151 20.99 -3.63 1.49
CA HIS A 151 21.68 -4.92 1.65
C HIS A 151 21.28 -5.72 2.89
N CYS A 152 20.18 -5.35 3.54
CA CYS A 152 19.59 -6.12 4.62
C CYS A 152 18.25 -6.74 4.16
N PRO A 153 17.73 -7.75 4.86
CA PRO A 153 16.35 -8.19 4.69
C PRO A 153 15.36 -7.02 4.74
N MET A 154 14.41 -6.96 3.79
CA MET A 154 13.34 -5.96 3.74
C MET A 154 11.93 -6.54 3.61
N LEU A 155 11.01 -6.16 4.50
CA LEU A 155 9.57 -6.41 4.36
C LEU A 155 8.82 -5.09 4.15
N PHE A 156 8.24 -4.89 2.96
CA PHE A 156 7.46 -3.70 2.66
C PHE A 156 5.97 -3.92 2.99
N LEU A 157 5.41 -3.14 3.91
CA LEU A 157 3.96 -3.13 4.17
C LEU A 157 3.27 -2.12 3.26
N SER A 158 2.57 -2.62 2.25
CA SER A 158 1.87 -1.86 1.22
C SER A 158 0.35 -2.01 1.34
N ALA A 159 -0.37 -1.09 0.69
CA ALA A 159 -1.81 -1.15 0.54
C ALA A 159 -2.14 -0.95 -0.95
N SER A 160 -3.09 -1.73 -1.46
CA SER A 160 -3.27 -1.87 -2.92
C SER A 160 -3.79 -0.59 -3.60
N ASN A 161 -4.33 0.36 -2.83
CA ASN A 161 -4.79 1.66 -3.31
C ASN A 161 -4.12 2.85 -2.60
N ASP A 162 -2.90 2.66 -2.10
CA ASP A 162 -2.20 3.73 -1.38
C ASP A 162 -1.90 4.96 -2.24
N PHE A 163 -2.25 6.15 -1.75
CA PHE A 163 -1.95 7.39 -2.45
C PHE A 163 -0.47 7.82 -2.34
N ASN A 164 0.21 7.39 -1.28
CA ASN A 164 1.53 7.90 -0.95
C ASN A 164 2.68 7.08 -1.56
N ALA A 165 2.53 5.77 -1.61
CA ALA A 165 3.40 4.75 -2.17
C ALA A 165 2.53 3.81 -3.02
N PRO A 166 2.18 4.23 -4.24
CA PRO A 166 1.34 3.45 -5.15
C PRO A 166 1.87 2.02 -5.32
N MET A 167 0.97 1.04 -5.29
CA MET A 167 1.31 -0.40 -5.37
C MET A 167 2.27 -0.71 -6.52
N ASP A 168 1.96 -0.22 -7.72
CA ASP A 168 2.76 -0.43 -8.92
C ASP A 168 4.21 0.07 -8.77
N PHE A 169 4.40 1.17 -8.04
CA PHE A 169 5.74 1.69 -7.73
C PHE A 169 6.41 0.91 -6.60
N VAL A 170 5.67 0.42 -5.61
CA VAL A 170 6.22 -0.48 -4.58
C VAL A 170 6.78 -1.74 -5.23
N GLU A 171 6.01 -2.39 -6.11
CA GLU A 171 6.45 -3.58 -6.86
C GLU A 171 7.72 -3.27 -7.68
N ARG A 172 7.71 -2.17 -8.43
CA ARG A 172 8.89 -1.74 -9.21
C ARG A 172 10.10 -1.43 -8.33
N GLY A 173 9.90 -0.78 -7.19
CA GLY A 173 10.95 -0.42 -6.23
C GLY A 173 11.55 -1.64 -5.55
N MET A 174 10.72 -2.59 -5.11
CA MET A 174 11.17 -3.82 -4.45
C MET A 174 11.95 -4.73 -5.40
N LYS A 175 11.70 -4.68 -6.72
CA LYS A 175 12.55 -5.35 -7.71
C LYS A 175 14.00 -4.85 -7.69
N LEU A 176 14.25 -3.59 -7.33
CA LEU A 176 15.60 -3.02 -7.24
C LEU A 176 16.39 -3.48 -6.02
N VAL A 177 15.73 -3.87 -4.92
CA VAL A 177 16.42 -4.31 -3.70
C VAL A 177 17.29 -5.54 -4.00
N PRO A 178 18.62 -5.45 -3.85
CA PRO A 178 19.52 -6.55 -4.24
C PRO A 178 19.50 -7.71 -3.25
N HIS A 179 19.06 -7.47 -2.01
CA HIS A 179 18.99 -8.52 -1.00
C HIS A 179 17.91 -9.58 -1.34
N PRO A 180 18.21 -10.88 -1.25
CA PRO A 180 17.27 -11.94 -1.65
C PRO A 180 16.09 -12.12 -0.68
N ASN A 181 16.29 -11.85 0.62
CA ASN A 181 15.19 -11.84 1.59
C ASN A 181 14.43 -10.53 1.50
N LYS A 182 13.49 -10.46 0.56
CA LYS A 182 12.58 -9.34 0.41
C LYS A 182 11.13 -9.82 0.26
N ARG A 183 10.22 -9.21 1.00
CA ARG A 183 8.80 -9.58 1.08
C ARG A 183 7.92 -8.35 0.95
N ILE A 184 6.67 -8.54 0.56
CA ILE A 184 5.66 -7.48 0.47
C ILE A 184 4.37 -8.01 1.10
N THR A 185 3.61 -7.12 1.73
CA THR A 185 2.19 -7.35 2.04
C THR A 185 1.36 -6.30 1.32
N HIS A 186 0.20 -6.67 0.77
CA HIS A 186 -0.78 -5.73 0.23
C HIS A 186 -2.09 -5.84 0.99
N ALA A 187 -2.41 -4.79 1.75
CA ALA A 187 -3.75 -4.62 2.29
C ALA A 187 -4.72 -4.24 1.16
N VAL A 188 -5.54 -5.21 0.74
CA VAL A 188 -6.46 -5.09 -0.40
C VAL A 188 -7.49 -3.98 -0.16
N HIS A 189 -7.80 -3.23 -1.21
CA HIS A 189 -8.65 -2.04 -1.24
C HIS A 189 -8.21 -0.85 -0.38
N LEU A 190 -7.27 -1.06 0.54
CA LEU A 190 -6.94 -0.08 1.54
C LEU A 190 -6.11 1.08 0.97
N ASN A 191 -6.30 2.25 1.58
CA ASN A 191 -5.52 3.44 1.31
C ASN A 191 -4.86 3.91 2.62
N HIS A 192 -3.53 3.94 2.62
CA HIS A 192 -2.68 4.45 3.70
C HIS A 192 -2.89 3.81 5.06
N ARG A 193 -3.16 2.50 5.08
CA ARG A 193 -3.43 1.70 6.28
C ARG A 193 -3.36 0.21 5.97
N PHE A 194 -3.41 -0.61 6.99
CA PHE A 194 -3.30 -2.07 6.91
C PHE A 194 -4.48 -2.78 7.55
N THR A 195 -4.69 -4.03 7.16
CA THR A 195 -5.47 -4.97 7.99
C THR A 195 -4.57 -5.51 9.11
N PRO A 196 -5.13 -6.06 10.21
CA PRO A 196 -4.34 -6.68 11.26
C PRO A 196 -3.36 -7.75 10.75
N GLU A 197 -3.78 -8.54 9.76
CA GLU A 197 -2.98 -9.62 9.17
C GLU A 197 -1.79 -9.09 8.37
N ALA A 198 -1.92 -7.92 7.75
CA ALA A 198 -0.81 -7.25 7.08
C ALA A 198 0.14 -6.59 8.10
N GLU A 199 -0.41 -5.98 9.14
CA GLU A 199 0.37 -5.27 10.16
C GLU A 199 1.23 -6.18 11.01
N VAL A 200 0.69 -7.32 11.46
CA VAL A 200 1.39 -8.29 12.32
C VAL A 200 2.61 -8.93 11.63
N ALA A 201 2.70 -8.87 10.29
CA ALA A 201 3.85 -9.37 9.55
C ALA A 201 5.15 -8.62 9.92
N ARG A 202 5.07 -7.33 10.31
CA ARG A 202 6.24 -6.52 10.67
C ARG A 202 6.97 -7.01 11.92
N PRO A 203 6.34 -7.14 13.10
CA PRO A 203 7.06 -7.64 14.27
C PRO A 203 7.65 -9.04 14.02
N LEU A 204 6.91 -9.92 13.36
CA LEU A 204 7.41 -11.25 12.98
C LEU A 204 8.65 -11.21 12.09
N TRP A 205 8.71 -10.25 11.15
CA TRP A 205 9.89 -10.03 10.30
C TRP A 205 11.12 -9.59 11.10
N LEU A 206 10.94 -8.60 11.97
CA LEU A 206 12.03 -8.10 12.82
C LEU A 206 12.52 -9.22 13.74
N ASP A 207 11.61 -10.01 14.28
CA ASP A 207 11.91 -11.13 15.14
C ASP A 207 12.63 -12.29 14.44
N ALA A 208 12.27 -12.57 13.18
CA ALA A 208 12.96 -13.57 12.36
C ALA A 208 14.41 -13.16 12.04
N HIS A 209 14.68 -11.88 11.85
CA HIS A 209 15.99 -11.40 11.36
C HIS A 209 16.91 -10.82 12.43
N LEU A 210 16.35 -10.19 13.47
CA LEU A 210 17.12 -9.59 14.56
C LEU A 210 17.26 -10.56 15.73
N GLN A 211 16.16 -11.21 16.14
CA GLN A 211 16.17 -12.17 17.26
C GLN A 211 16.37 -13.62 16.82
N ARG A 212 16.17 -13.91 15.54
CA ARG A 212 16.25 -15.27 14.96
C ARG A 212 15.31 -16.27 15.65
N ARG A 213 14.16 -15.79 16.14
CA ARG A 213 13.24 -16.61 16.96
C ARG A 213 12.27 -17.47 16.15
N LEU A 214 12.12 -17.20 14.85
CA LEU A 214 11.18 -17.91 13.98
C LEU A 214 11.67 -17.96 12.52
N PRO A 215 11.37 -19.04 11.78
CA PRO A 215 11.51 -19.05 10.33
C PRO A 215 10.42 -18.18 9.69
N PHE A 216 10.82 -17.37 8.71
CA PHE A 216 9.89 -16.53 7.95
C PHE A 216 9.75 -17.10 6.52
N PRO A 217 8.52 -17.31 6.00
CA PRO A 217 8.32 -17.92 4.68
C PRO A 217 9.01 -17.15 3.54
N GLN A 218 9.35 -17.86 2.46
CA GLN A 218 9.72 -17.21 1.21
C GLN A 218 8.55 -16.43 0.60
N SER A 219 8.85 -15.53 -0.34
CA SER A 219 7.80 -14.88 -1.13
C SER A 219 7.04 -15.98 -1.87
N PRO A 220 5.70 -15.92 -1.93
CA PRO A 220 4.96 -16.81 -2.81
C PRO A 220 5.47 -16.66 -4.25
N GLU A 221 5.58 -17.77 -4.96
CA GLU A 221 5.82 -17.77 -6.41
C GLU A 221 4.49 -17.54 -7.11
N ALA A 222 4.49 -16.77 -8.20
CA ALA A 222 3.31 -16.60 -9.03
C ALA A 222 3.66 -16.45 -10.51
N GLU A 223 2.65 -16.70 -11.34
CA GLU A 223 2.72 -16.52 -12.79
C GLU A 223 1.34 -16.06 -13.29
N LEU A 224 1.33 -14.97 -14.06
CA LEU A 224 0.17 -14.55 -14.85
C LEU A 224 0.21 -15.19 -16.25
N VAL A 225 -0.51 -16.30 -16.41
CA VAL A 225 -0.59 -17.06 -17.66
C VAL A 225 -1.62 -16.42 -18.59
N LEU A 226 -1.16 -15.78 -19.67
CA LEU A 226 -2.05 -15.08 -20.63
C LEU A 226 -2.73 -16.01 -21.65
N THR A 227 -2.20 -17.21 -21.86
CA THR A 227 -2.69 -18.18 -22.85
C THR A 227 -3.62 -19.24 -22.24
N GLY A 228 -4.47 -18.85 -21.29
CA GLY A 228 -5.41 -19.78 -20.66
C GLY A 228 -6.51 -20.24 -21.61
N GLU A 229 -7.32 -21.20 -21.15
CA GLU A 229 -8.43 -21.75 -21.93
C GLU A 229 -9.38 -20.65 -22.40
N ASP A 230 -9.92 -20.83 -23.61
CA ASP A 230 -10.80 -19.89 -24.31
C ASP A 230 -10.27 -18.45 -24.52
N GLY A 231 -9.00 -18.18 -24.16
CA GLY A 231 -8.38 -16.86 -24.21
C GLY A 231 -8.53 -16.06 -22.92
N ILE A 232 -8.83 -16.73 -21.79
CA ILE A 232 -8.97 -16.12 -20.46
C ILE A 232 -7.63 -16.23 -19.71
N PRO A 233 -7.03 -15.12 -19.24
CA PRO A 233 -5.83 -15.18 -18.41
C PRO A 233 -6.08 -15.92 -17.09
N VAL A 234 -5.06 -16.61 -16.58
CA VAL A 234 -5.12 -17.32 -15.30
C VAL A 234 -3.94 -16.88 -14.44
N TYR A 235 -4.20 -16.48 -13.20
CA TYR A 235 -3.15 -16.21 -12.23
C TYR A 235 -2.92 -17.44 -11.36
N ARG A 236 -1.69 -17.95 -11.35
CA ARG A 236 -1.27 -19.13 -10.58
C ARG A 236 -0.35 -18.70 -9.47
N VAL A 237 -0.56 -19.26 -8.29
CA VAL A 237 0.18 -18.92 -7.07
C VAL A 237 0.59 -20.20 -6.37
N LYS A 238 1.88 -20.30 -6.07
CA LYS A 238 2.46 -21.37 -5.28
C LYS A 238 3.04 -20.78 -4.00
N PRO A 239 2.32 -20.93 -2.86
CA PRO A 239 2.82 -20.54 -1.56
C PRO A 239 4.12 -21.26 -1.16
N ASP A 240 4.90 -20.62 -0.29
CA ASP A 240 5.95 -21.30 0.46
C ASP A 240 5.30 -22.21 1.53
N THR A 241 5.59 -23.50 1.53
CA THR A 241 4.93 -24.47 2.43
C THR A 241 5.70 -24.70 3.74
N SER A 242 6.66 -23.84 4.10
CA SER A 242 7.40 -23.92 5.37
C SER A 242 6.52 -23.65 6.59
N ARG A 243 5.33 -23.08 6.39
CA ARG A 243 4.33 -22.81 7.43
C ARG A 243 2.93 -23.25 6.99
N PRO A 244 2.03 -23.59 7.92
CA PRO A 244 0.65 -23.92 7.59
C PRO A 244 -0.05 -22.72 6.92
N ILE A 245 -0.67 -22.98 5.79
CA ILE A 245 -1.46 -22.01 5.03
C ILE A 245 -2.92 -22.13 5.46
N GLU A 246 -3.54 -21.02 5.84
CA GLU A 246 -4.98 -20.94 6.11
C GLU A 246 -5.77 -20.82 4.81
N LYS A 247 -5.37 -19.90 3.93
CA LYS A 247 -6.01 -19.64 2.64
C LYS A 247 -5.13 -18.81 1.74
N VAL A 248 -5.46 -18.80 0.45
CA VAL A 248 -4.90 -17.88 -0.55
C VAL A 248 -6.06 -17.15 -1.20
N HIS A 249 -6.01 -15.82 -1.18
CA HIS A 249 -6.91 -15.00 -1.97
C HIS A 249 -6.15 -14.51 -3.21
N ILE A 250 -6.79 -14.61 -4.37
CA ILE A 250 -6.30 -14.03 -5.61
C ILE A 250 -7.24 -12.89 -5.99
N TYR A 251 -6.66 -11.75 -6.32
CA TYR A 251 -7.37 -10.57 -6.76
C TYR A 251 -6.89 -10.15 -8.14
N TYR A 252 -7.79 -9.62 -8.95
CA TYR A 252 -7.43 -8.98 -10.22
C TYR A 252 -8.26 -7.72 -10.44
N GLY A 253 -7.76 -6.84 -11.29
CA GLY A 253 -8.46 -5.63 -11.68
C GLY A 253 -7.74 -4.93 -12.82
N TYR A 254 -8.44 -4.02 -13.47
CA TYR A 254 -7.88 -3.19 -14.53
C TYR A 254 -8.35 -1.75 -14.29
N GLU A 255 -7.37 -0.87 -14.11
CA GLU A 255 -7.46 0.59 -13.97
C GLU A 255 -6.02 1.06 -13.77
N ARG A 256 -5.57 1.93 -14.68
CA ARG A 256 -4.21 2.45 -14.72
C ARG A 256 -3.82 3.33 -13.52
N ASP A 257 -4.77 3.97 -12.84
CA ASP A 257 -4.51 4.67 -11.58
C ASP A 257 -4.67 3.74 -10.37
N PRO A 258 -3.58 3.25 -9.75
CA PRO A 258 -3.65 2.30 -8.65
C PRO A 258 -4.46 2.82 -7.45
N ARG A 259 -4.66 4.14 -7.29
CA ARG A 259 -5.45 4.72 -6.18
C ARG A 259 -6.95 4.47 -6.33
N ASN A 260 -7.40 4.23 -7.56
CA ASN A 260 -8.79 4.07 -7.95
C ASN A 260 -9.14 2.65 -8.40
N ARG A 261 -8.14 1.77 -8.52
CA ARG A 261 -8.34 0.38 -8.97
C ARG A 261 -9.26 -0.40 -8.05
N PHE A 262 -10.30 -0.98 -8.62
CA PHE A 262 -11.09 -2.00 -7.95
C PHE A 262 -10.37 -3.36 -8.10
N TRP A 263 -10.36 -4.13 -7.02
CA TRP A 263 -9.73 -5.45 -6.95
C TRP A 263 -10.82 -6.50 -6.74
N THR A 264 -11.17 -7.22 -7.80
CA THR A 264 -12.13 -8.32 -7.73
C THR A 264 -11.49 -9.53 -7.06
N ASP A 265 -12.16 -10.15 -6.10
CA ASP A 265 -11.80 -11.49 -5.64
C ASP A 265 -12.07 -12.51 -6.75
N ALA A 266 -11.00 -13.10 -7.26
CA ALA A 266 -11.02 -14.03 -8.38
C ALA A 266 -11.57 -15.42 -8.03
N ARG A 267 -11.91 -15.66 -6.75
CA ARG A 267 -12.44 -16.94 -6.24
C ARG A 267 -11.46 -18.08 -6.51
N ALA A 268 -10.23 -17.91 -6.02
CA ALA A 268 -9.16 -18.87 -6.19
C ALA A 268 -9.58 -20.28 -5.76
N THR A 269 -9.25 -21.25 -6.60
CA THR A 269 -9.38 -22.68 -6.30
C THR A 269 -7.99 -23.28 -6.15
N THR A 270 -7.88 -24.45 -5.54
CA THR A 270 -6.59 -25.12 -5.36
C THR A 270 -6.59 -26.51 -5.96
N GLN A 271 -5.51 -26.82 -6.65
CA GLN A 271 -5.20 -28.15 -7.16
C GLN A 271 -3.72 -28.42 -6.90
N GLU A 272 -3.42 -29.55 -6.25
CA GLU A 272 -2.04 -30.01 -5.99
C GLU A 272 -1.13 -28.97 -5.31
N GLY A 273 -1.69 -28.13 -4.43
CA GLY A 273 -0.93 -27.11 -3.70
C GLY A 273 -0.59 -25.86 -4.52
N VAL A 274 -1.17 -25.72 -5.71
CA VAL A 274 -1.18 -24.49 -6.51
C VAL A 274 -2.57 -23.88 -6.42
N TRP A 275 -2.65 -22.58 -6.18
CA TRP A 275 -3.89 -21.82 -6.23
C TRP A 275 -3.99 -21.13 -7.57
N GLU A 276 -5.15 -21.22 -8.20
CA GLU A 276 -5.37 -20.56 -9.48
C GLU A 276 -6.74 -19.92 -9.55
N ALA A 277 -6.80 -18.83 -10.31
CA ALA A 277 -8.04 -18.14 -10.59
C ALA A 277 -8.04 -17.55 -12.00
N PRO A 278 -9.16 -17.64 -12.74
CA PRO A 278 -9.32 -16.93 -13.99
C PRO A 278 -9.42 -15.41 -13.74
N CYS A 279 -8.86 -14.62 -14.64
CA CYS A 279 -8.88 -13.16 -14.63
C CYS A 279 -9.50 -12.64 -15.94
N PRO A 280 -10.80 -12.85 -16.16
CA PRO A 280 -11.46 -12.44 -17.39
C PRO A 280 -11.48 -10.92 -17.53
N LEU A 281 -11.34 -10.43 -18.77
CA LEU A 281 -11.25 -9.01 -19.07
C LEU A 281 -12.47 -8.53 -19.86
N LEU A 282 -12.87 -7.30 -19.60
CA LEU A 282 -13.88 -6.59 -20.39
C LEU A 282 -13.22 -5.63 -21.40
N ASP A 283 -12.16 -4.95 -20.98
CA ASP A 283 -11.39 -4.02 -21.80
C ASP A 283 -9.95 -4.51 -21.97
N LEU A 284 -9.51 -4.68 -23.22
CA LEU A 284 -8.14 -5.11 -23.55
C LEU A 284 -7.17 -3.94 -23.75
N GLU A 285 -7.67 -2.70 -23.74
CA GLU A 285 -6.86 -1.47 -23.82
C GLU A 285 -6.37 -1.00 -22.44
N GLU A 286 -6.87 -1.62 -21.36
CA GLU A 286 -6.39 -1.42 -19.99
C GLU A 286 -5.44 -2.55 -19.56
N PRO A 287 -4.44 -2.28 -18.70
CA PRO A 287 -3.58 -3.34 -18.18
C PRO A 287 -4.35 -4.25 -17.21
N LEU A 288 -4.05 -5.55 -17.28
CA LEU A 288 -4.46 -6.53 -16.28
C LEU A 288 -3.46 -6.52 -15.14
N PHE A 289 -3.93 -6.24 -13.92
CA PHE A 289 -3.16 -6.43 -12.70
C PHE A 289 -3.72 -7.60 -11.91
N ALA A 290 -2.84 -8.45 -11.37
CA ALA A 290 -3.21 -9.54 -10.50
C ALA A 290 -2.30 -9.55 -9.27
N PHE A 291 -2.84 -9.86 -8.10
CA PHE A 291 -2.02 -10.16 -6.93
C PHE A 291 -2.70 -11.18 -6.04
N ALA A 292 -1.90 -11.81 -5.19
CA ALA A 292 -2.40 -12.74 -4.21
C ALA A 292 -1.95 -12.38 -2.79
N ASN A 293 -2.79 -12.71 -1.83
CA ASN A 293 -2.45 -12.73 -0.41
C ASN A 293 -2.48 -14.18 0.07
N VAL A 294 -1.33 -14.68 0.50
CA VAL A 294 -1.22 -15.98 1.18
C VAL A 294 -1.30 -15.74 2.67
N HIS A 295 -2.28 -16.36 3.33
CA HIS A 295 -2.52 -16.24 4.77
C HIS A 295 -1.83 -17.40 5.49
N TYR A 296 -0.77 -17.12 6.24
CA TYR A 296 0.00 -18.10 7.02
C TYR A 296 -0.46 -18.11 8.47
N LYS A 297 -0.71 -19.30 9.03
CA LYS A 297 -1.14 -19.44 10.43
C LYS A 297 -0.03 -19.02 11.39
N LEU A 298 -0.43 -18.25 12.39
CA LEU A 298 0.39 -17.91 13.55
C LEU A 298 0.24 -18.99 14.61
N ALA A 299 1.36 -19.45 15.16
CA ALA A 299 1.34 -20.29 16.35
C ALA A 299 0.94 -19.45 17.56
N GLU A 300 0.31 -20.08 18.55
CA GLU A 300 -0.19 -19.39 19.75
C GLU A 300 0.92 -18.61 20.48
N HIS A 301 2.13 -19.17 20.56
CA HIS A 301 3.28 -18.53 21.21
C HIS A 301 3.89 -17.36 20.42
N GLU A 302 3.51 -17.16 19.16
CA GLU A 302 3.99 -16.03 18.33
C GLU A 302 3.08 -14.80 18.46
N ARG A 303 1.90 -14.96 19.09
CA ARG A 303 0.84 -13.95 19.13
C ARG A 303 0.81 -13.21 20.46
N GLN A 304 0.43 -11.94 20.38
CA GLN A 304 0.04 -11.11 21.50
C GLN A 304 -1.48 -11.01 21.60
N SER A 305 -1.98 -10.54 22.75
CA SER A 305 -3.40 -10.30 22.92
C SER A 305 -3.91 -9.28 21.88
N GLY A 306 -4.89 -9.69 21.08
CA GLY A 306 -5.44 -8.87 20.00
C GLY A 306 -4.86 -9.16 18.61
N ASP A 307 -3.79 -9.95 18.51
CA ASP A 307 -3.24 -10.34 17.21
C ASP A 307 -4.20 -11.26 16.45
N PRO A 308 -4.22 -11.17 15.09
CA PRO A 308 -4.96 -12.11 14.26
C PRO A 308 -4.41 -13.54 14.41
N ASP A 309 -5.15 -14.54 13.89
CA ASP A 309 -4.70 -15.94 13.88
C ASP A 309 -3.71 -16.24 12.73
N HIS A 310 -3.50 -15.28 11.82
CA HIS A 310 -2.67 -15.44 10.63
C HIS A 310 -2.11 -14.09 10.18
N PHE A 311 -1.03 -14.14 9.39
CA PHE A 311 -0.43 -12.98 8.72
C PHE A 311 -0.41 -13.20 7.21
N ILE A 312 -0.26 -12.13 6.42
CA ILE A 312 -0.20 -12.24 4.96
C ILE A 312 1.19 -11.99 4.39
N LEU A 313 1.50 -12.67 3.28
CA LEU A 313 2.51 -12.26 2.31
C LEU A 313 1.89 -12.20 0.93
N SER A 314 2.40 -11.30 0.10
CA SER A 314 1.83 -10.99 -1.20
C SER A 314 2.80 -11.15 -2.35
N VAL A 315 2.25 -11.43 -3.52
CA VAL A 315 2.93 -11.47 -4.81
C VAL A 315 2.01 -10.89 -5.88
N ALA A 316 2.55 -10.10 -6.79
CA ALA A 316 1.78 -9.40 -7.81
C ALA A 316 2.47 -9.44 -9.17
N ASP A 317 1.65 -9.52 -10.22
CA ASP A 317 2.05 -9.39 -11.62
C ASP A 317 1.11 -8.46 -12.38
N ALA A 318 1.55 -8.03 -13.56
CA ALA A 318 0.74 -7.26 -14.48
C ALA A 318 1.04 -7.66 -15.92
N ALA A 319 0.06 -7.51 -16.79
CA ALA A 319 0.21 -7.60 -18.24
C ALA A 319 -0.42 -6.38 -18.90
N TYR A 320 0.33 -5.74 -19.78
CA TYR A 320 -0.07 -4.53 -20.49
C TYR A 320 -0.72 -4.85 -21.85
N PRO A 321 -1.46 -3.92 -22.47
CA PRO A 321 -2.24 -4.19 -23.69
C PRO A 321 -1.45 -4.86 -24.83
N GLU A 322 -0.20 -4.48 -25.04
CA GLU A 322 0.66 -5.11 -26.06
C GLU A 322 0.91 -6.60 -25.77
N GLU A 323 1.07 -6.97 -24.50
CA GLU A 323 1.26 -8.36 -24.06
C GLU A 323 -0.04 -9.16 -24.18
N LEU A 324 -1.18 -8.56 -23.80
CA LEU A 324 -2.51 -9.16 -23.95
C LEU A 324 -2.83 -9.44 -25.43
N GLN A 325 -2.54 -8.48 -26.30
CA GLN A 325 -2.73 -8.61 -27.75
C GLN A 325 -1.82 -9.70 -28.34
N ALA A 326 -0.53 -9.70 -27.97
CA ALA A 326 0.43 -10.71 -28.44
C ALA A 326 0.03 -12.13 -28.02
N ALA A 327 -0.49 -12.29 -26.80
CA ALA A 327 -1.01 -13.55 -26.28
C ALA A 327 -2.40 -13.93 -26.81
N LYS A 328 -3.06 -13.07 -27.61
CA LYS A 328 -4.41 -13.26 -28.16
C LYS A 328 -5.48 -13.47 -27.07
N VAL A 329 -5.33 -12.76 -25.95
CA VAL A 329 -6.34 -12.70 -24.90
C VAL A 329 -7.66 -12.18 -25.47
N LYS A 330 -8.79 -12.70 -24.97
CA LYS A 330 -10.13 -12.27 -25.39
C LYS A 330 -10.82 -11.49 -24.27
N ALA A 331 -11.63 -10.52 -24.67
CA ALA A 331 -12.59 -9.89 -23.77
C ALA A 331 -13.77 -10.83 -23.54
N THR A 332 -13.73 -11.58 -22.44
CA THR A 332 -14.74 -12.61 -22.10
C THR A 332 -15.66 -12.19 -20.95
N GLU A 333 -15.35 -11.08 -20.28
CA GLU A 333 -16.14 -10.57 -19.16
C GLU A 333 -17.27 -9.65 -19.66
N GLY A 334 -18.37 -9.60 -18.91
CA GLY A 334 -19.56 -8.80 -19.22
C GLY A 334 -19.79 -7.65 -18.24
N VAL A 335 -20.77 -6.81 -18.56
CA VAL A 335 -21.25 -5.77 -17.63
C VAL A 335 -22.25 -6.39 -16.65
N HIS A 336 -22.06 -6.08 -15.37
CA HIS A 336 -22.83 -6.53 -14.22
C HIS A 336 -23.77 -5.43 -13.73
N ARG A 337 -25.00 -5.79 -13.39
CA ARG A 337 -25.98 -4.90 -12.76
C ARG A 337 -26.03 -5.04 -11.25
N GLU A 338 -25.74 -6.23 -10.77
CA GLU A 338 -25.60 -6.49 -9.34
C GLU A 338 -24.19 -6.10 -8.90
N MET A 339 -24.09 -5.16 -7.97
CA MET A 339 -22.81 -4.79 -7.38
C MET A 339 -22.34 -5.86 -6.40
N ASP A 340 -23.23 -6.34 -5.54
CA ASP A 340 -22.96 -7.40 -4.57
C ASP A 340 -24.27 -7.98 -4.04
N ASP A 341 -24.30 -9.28 -3.77
CA ASP A 341 -25.37 -9.97 -3.05
C ASP A 341 -25.05 -10.15 -1.56
N PHE A 342 -23.83 -9.80 -1.14
CA PHE A 342 -23.25 -9.95 0.20
C PHE A 342 -23.28 -11.39 0.75
N SER A 343 -23.47 -12.40 -0.10
CA SER A 343 -23.46 -13.82 0.29
C SER A 343 -22.11 -14.27 0.86
N ARG A 344 -21.04 -13.57 0.46
CA ARG A 344 -19.66 -13.75 0.95
C ARG A 344 -19.21 -12.63 1.89
N GLY A 345 -20.16 -11.85 2.40
CA GLY A 345 -19.90 -10.62 3.15
C GLY A 345 -19.16 -9.57 2.30
N PHE A 346 -18.52 -8.62 2.98
CA PHE A 346 -17.84 -7.46 2.39
C PHE A 346 -16.44 -7.77 1.83
N HIS A 347 -16.24 -8.96 1.26
CA HIS A 347 -14.94 -9.53 0.91
C HIS A 347 -14.13 -8.74 -0.14
N ASP A 348 -14.78 -8.09 -1.09
CA ASP A 348 -14.19 -7.20 -2.10
C ASP A 348 -14.59 -5.72 -1.84
N TRP A 349 -14.95 -5.39 -0.60
CA TRP A 349 -15.25 -4.02 -0.18
C TRP A 349 -14.15 -3.47 0.74
N TYR A 350 -13.98 -2.16 0.68
CA TYR A 350 -13.22 -1.42 1.69
C TYR A 350 -14.08 -1.26 2.94
N THR A 351 -13.66 -1.87 4.05
CA THR A 351 -14.34 -1.76 5.33
C THR A 351 -13.43 -1.13 6.38
N LEU A 352 -13.99 -0.26 7.22
CA LEU A 352 -13.34 0.30 8.40
C LEU A 352 -14.26 0.25 9.59
N ASN A 353 -13.67 -0.10 10.74
CA ASN A 353 -14.31 0.05 12.04
C ASN A 353 -15.73 -0.52 12.08
N ILE A 354 -16.00 -1.64 11.39
CA ILE A 354 -17.37 -2.16 11.20
C ILE A 354 -18.09 -2.50 12.51
N ARG A 355 -17.35 -2.64 13.60
CA ARG A 355 -17.87 -2.87 14.97
C ARG A 355 -18.09 -1.58 15.77
N ASN A 356 -17.67 -0.42 15.25
CA ASN A 356 -17.87 0.87 15.90
C ASN A 356 -19.27 1.39 15.54
N PRO A 357 -20.16 1.64 16.51
CA PRO A 357 -21.54 2.03 16.23
C PRO A 357 -21.71 3.45 15.66
N HIS A 358 -20.68 4.29 15.76
CA HIS A 358 -20.73 5.70 15.36
C HIS A 358 -19.81 6.03 14.17
N HIS A 359 -18.72 5.30 14.00
CA HIS A 359 -17.66 5.59 13.05
C HIS A 359 -17.25 4.34 12.30
N TRP A 360 -18.06 3.92 11.34
CA TRP A 360 -17.78 2.82 10.41
C TRP A 360 -17.85 3.31 8.96
N LEU A 361 -17.16 2.62 8.06
CA LEU A 361 -17.23 2.88 6.63
C LEU A 361 -17.25 1.55 5.88
N ILE A 362 -18.19 1.43 4.95
CA ILE A 362 -18.25 0.38 3.94
C ILE A 362 -18.28 1.11 2.60
N SER A 363 -17.30 0.86 1.74
CA SER A 363 -17.21 1.52 0.43
C SER A 363 -16.62 0.60 -0.61
N THR A 364 -16.94 0.83 -1.88
CA THR A 364 -16.39 0.07 -2.99
C THR A 364 -15.96 1.00 -4.12
N ARG A 365 -15.03 0.51 -4.94
CA ARG A 365 -14.60 1.15 -6.19
C ARG A 365 -15.21 0.48 -7.41
N LYS A 366 -16.13 -0.49 -7.25
CA LYS A 366 -16.79 -1.19 -8.37
C LYS A 366 -17.26 -0.25 -9.48
N LEU A 367 -17.85 0.90 -9.13
CA LEU A 367 -18.33 1.90 -10.11
C LEU A 367 -17.24 2.59 -10.95
N VAL A 368 -15.97 2.42 -10.60
CA VAL A 368 -14.83 2.89 -11.42
C VAL A 368 -14.45 1.85 -12.48
N ASP A 369 -14.80 0.59 -12.25
CA ASP A 369 -14.52 -0.52 -13.15
C ASP A 369 -15.67 -0.66 -14.16
N PRO A 370 -15.39 -0.69 -15.49
CA PRO A 370 -16.44 -0.70 -16.51
C PRO A 370 -17.31 -1.95 -16.47
N ARG A 371 -16.89 -3.02 -15.76
CA ARG A 371 -17.77 -4.14 -15.43
C ARG A 371 -19.01 -3.74 -14.64
N TRP A 372 -18.96 -2.67 -13.85
CA TRP A 372 -20.12 -2.18 -13.09
C TRP A 372 -20.59 -0.81 -13.57
N GLU A 373 -20.29 -0.43 -14.81
CA GLU A 373 -20.79 0.82 -15.37
C GLU A 373 -22.33 0.78 -15.48
N ALA A 374 -22.97 1.70 -14.77
CA ALA A 374 -24.42 1.84 -14.75
C ALA A 374 -24.93 2.54 -16.03
N PRO A 375 -26.04 2.10 -16.65
CA PRO A 375 -26.62 2.79 -17.79
C PRO A 375 -27.13 4.16 -17.38
N ARG A 376 -27.14 5.09 -18.33
CA ARG A 376 -27.70 6.42 -18.09
C ARG A 376 -29.17 6.32 -17.67
N GLY A 377 -29.52 6.96 -16.56
CA GLY A 377 -30.89 7.05 -16.06
C GLY A 377 -31.33 5.89 -15.16
N THR A 378 -30.44 4.98 -14.76
CA THR A 378 -30.74 3.97 -13.76
C THR A 378 -30.50 4.47 -12.34
N ALA A 379 -31.24 3.90 -11.38
CA ALA A 379 -31.10 4.18 -9.95
C ALA A 379 -30.18 3.16 -9.27
N LEU A 380 -29.52 3.57 -8.18
CA LEU A 380 -28.84 2.63 -7.28
C LEU A 380 -29.89 1.99 -6.37
N SER A 381 -30.00 0.65 -6.40
CA SER A 381 -30.91 -0.08 -5.52
C SER A 381 -30.15 -0.84 -4.44
N LEU A 382 -30.64 -0.72 -3.20
CA LEU A 382 -30.07 -1.36 -2.01
C LEU A 382 -31.18 -2.12 -1.29
N GLU A 383 -30.93 -3.38 -0.94
CA GLU A 383 -31.74 -4.10 0.04
C GLU A 383 -30.98 -4.07 1.38
N ILE A 384 -31.59 -3.45 2.40
CA ILE A 384 -30.97 -3.25 3.71
C ILE A 384 -31.88 -3.78 4.81
N GLU A 385 -31.30 -4.46 5.79
CA GLU A 385 -31.97 -4.90 6.99
C GLU A 385 -31.53 -4.05 8.19
N THR A 386 -32.51 -3.48 8.90
CA THR A 386 -32.25 -2.62 10.08
C THR A 386 -32.84 -3.24 11.33
N THR A 387 -32.11 -3.16 12.45
CA THR A 387 -32.53 -3.67 13.77
C THR A 387 -33.50 -2.73 14.49
N HIS A 388 -33.54 -1.46 14.10
CA HIS A 388 -34.42 -0.44 14.69
C HIS A 388 -35.12 0.38 13.59
N ALA A 389 -36.32 0.85 13.90
CA ALA A 389 -37.04 1.81 13.09
C ALA A 389 -36.39 3.21 13.19
N ASN A 390 -36.60 4.03 12.17
CA ASN A 390 -36.13 5.41 12.07
C ASN A 390 -34.60 5.57 12.03
N ASN A 391 -33.89 4.53 11.57
CA ASN A 391 -32.48 4.68 11.21
C ASN A 391 -32.35 5.55 9.96
N ILE A 392 -31.20 6.22 9.80
CA ILE A 392 -30.88 7.00 8.61
C ILE A 392 -29.73 6.30 7.88
N LEU A 393 -29.96 5.90 6.64
CA LEU A 393 -28.91 5.44 5.74
C LEU A 393 -28.31 6.66 5.05
N SER A 394 -26.99 6.85 5.20
CA SER A 394 -26.22 7.82 4.43
C SER A 394 -25.45 7.10 3.33
N VAL A 395 -25.63 7.52 2.08
CA VAL A 395 -24.87 7.03 0.93
C VAL A 395 -24.10 8.19 0.31
N GLU A 396 -22.78 8.01 0.17
CA GLU A 396 -21.89 8.96 -0.49
C GLU A 396 -21.38 8.41 -1.81
N LEU A 397 -21.52 9.17 -2.90
CA LEU A 397 -20.86 8.94 -4.17
C LEU A 397 -19.75 9.97 -4.36
N LYS A 398 -18.50 9.49 -4.44
CA LYS A 398 -17.33 10.33 -4.64
C LYS A 398 -16.83 10.17 -6.06
N THR A 399 -16.88 11.25 -6.85
CA THR A 399 -16.44 11.25 -8.25
C THR A 399 -15.07 11.89 -8.37
N ASP A 400 -14.33 11.53 -9.42
CA ASP A 400 -13.06 12.14 -9.85
C ASP A 400 -11.98 12.27 -8.76
N THR A 401 -12.08 11.50 -7.69
CA THR A 401 -11.06 11.44 -6.64
C THR A 401 -9.76 10.91 -7.25
N TRP A 402 -8.65 11.59 -6.97
CA TRP A 402 -7.33 11.31 -7.56
C TRP A 402 -7.19 11.54 -9.07
N ARG A 403 -8.25 11.98 -9.77
CA ARG A 403 -8.28 12.18 -11.24
C ARG A 403 -8.03 13.63 -11.68
N SER A 404 -7.30 14.42 -10.89
CA SER A 404 -7.04 15.84 -11.22
C SER A 404 -6.32 16.04 -12.57
N TYR A 405 -5.60 15.03 -13.05
CA TYR A 405 -4.97 15.00 -14.38
C TYR A 405 -5.99 15.05 -15.53
N THR A 406 -7.27 14.76 -15.28
CA THR A 406 -8.35 14.87 -16.28
C THR A 406 -8.91 16.29 -16.38
N GLY A 407 -8.49 17.22 -15.52
CA GLY A 407 -9.07 18.56 -15.40
C GLY A 407 -10.40 18.60 -14.64
N ARG A 408 -10.99 17.45 -14.31
CA ARG A 408 -12.20 17.35 -13.48
C ARG A 408 -11.86 17.57 -12.00
N LYS A 409 -12.83 18.12 -11.27
CA LYS A 409 -12.75 18.31 -9.82
C LYS A 409 -13.45 17.15 -9.13
N ALA A 410 -12.88 16.72 -8.01
CA ALA A 410 -13.55 15.75 -7.16
C ALA A 410 -14.84 16.35 -6.59
N GLU A 411 -15.94 15.62 -6.69
CA GLU A 411 -17.23 15.99 -6.11
C GLU A 411 -17.72 14.87 -5.20
N THR A 412 -18.54 15.24 -4.22
CA THR A 412 -19.19 14.28 -3.31
C THR A 412 -20.68 14.57 -3.32
N TRP A 413 -21.45 13.55 -3.70
CA TRP A 413 -22.89 13.54 -3.68
C TRP A 413 -23.33 12.71 -2.48
N SER A 414 -24.32 13.20 -1.73
CA SER A 414 -24.81 12.52 -0.54
C SER A 414 -26.32 12.38 -0.59
N ALA A 415 -26.81 11.19 -0.29
CA ALA A 415 -28.23 10.91 -0.09
C ALA A 415 -28.46 10.44 1.34
N LEU A 416 -29.49 10.98 1.99
CA LEU A 416 -29.96 10.54 3.31
C LEU A 416 -31.33 9.91 3.14
N VAL A 417 -31.46 8.64 3.52
CA VAL A 417 -32.70 7.87 3.39
C VAL A 417 -33.18 7.42 4.75
N SER A 418 -34.42 7.76 5.09
CA SER A 418 -35.05 7.30 6.32
C SER A 418 -35.53 5.85 6.20
N LEU A 419 -35.04 5.00 7.08
CA LEU A 419 -35.44 3.60 7.24
C LEU A 419 -36.49 3.48 8.34
N ASN A 420 -37.74 3.81 8.00
CA ASN A 420 -38.82 4.07 8.97
C ASN A 420 -39.34 2.85 9.74
N LYS A 421 -38.97 1.63 9.34
CA LYS A 421 -39.45 0.37 9.93
C LYS A 421 -38.28 -0.55 10.28
N THR A 422 -38.48 -1.45 11.23
CA THR A 422 -37.53 -2.53 11.51
C THR A 422 -37.61 -3.61 10.43
N GLY A 423 -36.50 -4.31 10.17
CA GLY A 423 -36.41 -5.39 9.20
C GLY A 423 -35.97 -4.93 7.81
N ARG A 424 -36.14 -5.83 6.83
CA ARG A 424 -35.66 -5.67 5.46
C ARG A 424 -36.45 -4.63 4.67
N GLN A 425 -35.75 -3.76 3.96
CA GLN A 425 -36.30 -2.66 3.17
C GLN A 425 -35.50 -2.47 1.90
N LYS A 426 -36.20 -2.09 0.82
CA LYS A 426 -35.60 -1.67 -0.44
C LYS A 426 -35.47 -0.15 -0.46
N VAL A 427 -34.30 0.33 -0.84
CA VAL A 427 -33.98 1.74 -1.08
C VAL A 427 -33.59 1.90 -2.55
N GLU A 428 -34.06 2.97 -3.16
CA GLU A 428 -33.69 3.39 -4.52
C GLU A 428 -33.21 4.84 -4.46
N LEU A 429 -32.05 5.11 -5.07
CA LEU A 429 -31.34 6.40 -5.07
C LEU A 429 -31.12 6.93 -6.48
#